data_AF-I3DAQ8-F1
#
_entry.id   AF-I3DAQ8-F1
#
_cell.length_a   1.000
_cell.length_b   1.000
_cell.length_c   1.000
_cell.angle_alpha   90.00
_cell.angle_beta   90.00
_cell.angle_gamma   90.00
#
_symmetry.space_group_name_H-M   'P 1'
#
loop_
_entity.id
_entity.type
_entity.pdbx_description
1 polymer ?
#
loop_
_entity_poly.entity_id
_entity_poly.type
_entity_poly.pdbx_seq_one_letter_code
_entity_poly.pdbx_strand_id
1 'polypeptide(L)'
;MSNQAKNIDEQFYTRANNFINLANELLETTDKDRVSASMMFGCARFNAFIATMKAEYKGQLIDSKEDIISYFVEEYKNMLTANLEEYIENFDNYVKNKN
;
A
#
# COMPACT_ATOMS: atom_id res chain seq x y z
N MET A 1 22.89 -11.34 2.59
CA MET A 1 22.05 -10.18 2.94
C MET A 1 22.16 -9.17 1.81
N SER A 2 21.33 -9.27 0.78
CA SER A 2 21.47 -8.51 -0.47
C SER A 2 20.54 -7.30 -0.50
N ASN A 3 21.11 -6.09 -0.42
CA ASN A 3 20.66 -4.82 -1.00
C ASN A 3 19.14 -4.65 -1.23
N GLN A 4 18.38 -4.42 -0.16
CA GLN A 4 16.98 -3.95 -0.22
C GLN A 4 16.82 -2.43 -0.13
N ALA A 5 17.92 -1.66 -0.14
CA ALA A 5 17.88 -0.20 -0.37
C ALA A 5 17.69 0.14 -1.86
N LYS A 6 16.75 -0.54 -2.55
CA LYS A 6 16.45 -0.30 -3.97
C LYS A 6 15.45 0.86 -4.10
N ASN A 7 15.98 2.07 -4.28
CA ASN A 7 15.33 3.22 -4.93
C ASN A 7 13.94 3.63 -4.41
N ILE A 8 13.88 4.09 -3.16
CA ILE A 8 12.86 5.09 -2.80
C ILE A 8 13.34 6.41 -3.42
N ASP A 9 12.76 6.80 -4.56
CA ASP A 9 13.02 8.13 -5.10
C ASP A 9 12.43 9.19 -4.17
N GLU A 10 12.96 10.41 -4.17
CA GLU A 10 12.45 11.51 -3.34
C GLU A 10 10.94 11.74 -3.54
N GLN A 11 10.42 11.37 -4.72
CA GLN A 11 9.02 11.51 -5.09
C GLN A 11 8.11 10.37 -4.59
N PHE A 12 8.65 9.28 -4.05
CA PHE A 12 7.86 8.15 -3.56
C PHE A 12 6.88 8.61 -2.48
N TYR A 13 7.39 9.34 -1.49
CA TYR A 13 6.57 9.86 -0.40
C TYR A 13 5.54 10.88 -0.91
N THR A 14 5.92 11.71 -1.90
CA THR A 14 4.97 12.64 -2.55
C THR A 14 3.81 11.88 -3.19
N ARG A 15 4.07 10.81 -3.93
CA ARG A 15 3.01 10.00 -4.56
C ARG A 15 2.16 9.28 -3.52
N ALA A 16 2.77 8.72 -2.48
CA ALA A 16 2.04 8.10 -1.37
C ALA A 16 1.11 9.10 -0.68
N ASN A 17 1.60 10.31 -0.39
CA ASN A 17 0.83 11.39 0.21
C ASN A 17 -0.33 11.84 -0.67
N ASN A 18 -0.17 11.85 -2.00
CA ASN A 18 -1.28 12.17 -2.90
C ASN A 18 -2.45 11.16 -2.77
N PHE A 19 -2.16 9.87 -2.56
CA PHE A 19 -3.22 8.88 -2.30
C PHE A 19 -3.89 9.09 -0.93
N ILE A 20 -3.11 9.48 0.08
CA ILE A 20 -3.65 9.82 1.41
C ILE A 20 -4.54 11.07 1.35
N ASN A 21 -4.12 12.09 0.61
CA ASN A 21 -4.92 13.30 0.42
C ASN A 21 -6.27 12.98 -0.24
N LEU A 22 -6.27 12.14 -1.29
CA LEU A 22 -7.51 11.69 -1.91
C LEU A 22 -8.37 10.88 -0.93
N ALA A 23 -7.77 9.99 -0.12
CA ALA A 23 -8.52 9.27 0.90
C ALA A 23 -9.17 10.24 1.90
N ASN A 24 -8.44 11.28 2.33
CA ASN A 24 -8.95 12.31 3.23
C ASN A 24 -10.11 13.12 2.62
N GLU A 25 -10.06 13.45 1.33
CA GLU A 25 -11.18 14.10 0.61
C GLU A 25 -12.42 13.19 0.60
N LEU A 26 -12.26 11.89 0.37
CA LEU A 26 -13.37 10.94 0.39
C LEU A 26 -14.02 10.81 1.78
N LEU A 27 -13.26 11.04 2.86
CA LEU A 27 -13.78 11.01 4.23
C LEU A 27 -14.80 12.13 4.51
N GLU A 28 -14.86 13.18 3.69
CA GLU A 28 -15.87 14.24 3.82
C GLU A 28 -17.31 13.73 3.64
N THR A 29 -17.48 12.66 2.86
CA THR A 29 -18.81 12.12 2.51
C THR A 29 -18.96 10.63 2.82
N THR A 30 -17.87 9.94 3.16
CA THR A 30 -17.84 8.50 3.35
C THR A 30 -17.04 8.14 4.61
N ASP A 31 -17.67 7.52 5.59
CA ASP A 31 -17.24 6.18 6.00
C ASP A 31 -15.73 5.81 6.04
N LYS A 32 -15.00 5.98 7.15
CA LYS A 32 -13.58 5.57 7.20
C LYS A 32 -13.32 4.10 6.83
N ASP A 33 -14.22 3.19 7.23
CA ASP A 33 -14.07 1.76 6.96
C ASP A 33 -14.31 1.50 5.47
N ARG A 34 -15.27 2.19 4.86
CA ARG A 34 -15.53 2.15 3.41
C ARG A 34 -14.42 2.77 2.58
N VAL A 35 -13.87 3.91 2.99
CA VAL A 35 -12.73 4.53 2.30
C VAL A 35 -11.50 3.62 2.38
N SER A 36 -11.22 3.04 3.55
CA SER A 36 -10.13 2.07 3.73
C SER A 36 -10.30 0.84 2.82
N ALA A 37 -11.49 0.24 2.80
CA ALA A 37 -11.79 -0.89 1.91
C ALA A 37 -11.61 -0.52 0.43
N SER A 38 -12.05 0.68 0.03
CA SER A 38 -11.93 1.18 -1.33
C SER A 38 -10.47 1.41 -1.73
N MET A 39 -9.65 1.94 -0.82
CA MET A 39 -8.22 2.13 -1.02
C MET A 39 -7.50 0.79 -1.21
N MET A 40 -7.80 -0.21 -0.37
CA MET A 40 -7.22 -1.55 -0.49
C MET A 40 -7.61 -2.22 -1.81
N PHE A 41 -8.87 -2.13 -2.21
CA PHE A 41 -9.33 -2.66 -3.50
C PHE A 41 -8.70 -1.93 -4.69
N GLY A 42 -8.58 -0.61 -4.63
CA GLY A 42 -7.90 0.20 -5.64
C GLY A 42 -6.44 -0.19 -5.81
N CYS A 43 -5.71 -0.37 -4.70
CA CYS A 43 -4.33 -0.85 -4.70
C CYS A 43 -4.20 -2.23 -5.38
N ALA A 44 -5.07 -3.18 -5.02
CA ALA A 44 -5.07 -4.51 -5.62
C ALA A 44 -5.31 -4.48 -7.15
N ARG A 45 -6.27 -3.66 -7.62
CA ARG A 45 -6.54 -3.49 -9.05
C ARG A 45 -5.35 -2.90 -9.79
N PHE A 46 -4.73 -1.87 -9.22
CA PHE A 46 -3.56 -1.25 -9.81
C PHE A 46 -2.38 -2.23 -9.90
N ASN A 47 -2.10 -2.97 -8.83
CA ASN A 47 -1.03 -3.96 -8.80
C ASN A 47 -1.28 -5.10 -9.80
N ALA A 48 -2.51 -5.59 -9.92
CA ALA A 48 -2.89 -6.58 -10.94
C ALA A 48 -2.69 -6.04 -12.38
N PHE A 49 -3.03 -4.78 -12.62
CA PHE A 49 -2.76 -4.12 -13.90
C PHE A 49 -1.25 -4.05 -14.18
N ILE A 50 -0.44 -3.59 -13.22
CA ILE A 50 1.02 -3.52 -13.37
C ILE A 50 1.62 -4.91 -13.64
N ALA A 51 1.18 -5.95 -12.93
CA ALA A 51 1.63 -7.31 -13.17
C ALA A 51 1.28 -7.80 -14.58
N THR A 52 0.07 -7.50 -15.04
CA THR A 52 -0.38 -7.82 -16.40
C THR A 52 0.47 -7.11 -17.45
N MET A 53 0.77 -5.82 -17.26
CA MET A 53 1.60 -5.04 -18.18
C MET A 53 3.07 -5.50 -18.24
N LYS A 54 3.53 -6.24 -17.24
CA LYS A 54 4.88 -6.85 -17.20
C LYS A 54 4.94 -8.24 -17.82
N ALA A 55 3.80 -8.90 -18.03
CA ALA A 55 3.75 -10.20 -18.67
C ALA A 55 3.84 -10.06 -20.19
N GLU A 56 4.68 -10.87 -20.82
CA GLU A 56 4.86 -10.92 -22.28
C GLU A 56 3.66 -11.58 -22.96
N TYR A 57 3.03 -12.55 -22.29
CA TYR A 57 1.86 -13.27 -22.80
C TYR A 57 1.01 -13.83 -21.65
N LYS A 58 -0.22 -14.24 -21.96
CA LYS A 58 -1.20 -14.73 -20.97
C LYS A 58 -0.69 -15.92 -20.15
N GLY A 59 0.01 -16.87 -20.78
CA GLY A 59 0.55 -18.06 -20.10
C GLY A 59 1.52 -17.68 -18.98
N GLN A 60 2.45 -16.76 -19.24
CA GLN A 60 3.38 -16.25 -18.22
C GLN A 60 2.64 -15.64 -17.03
N LEU A 61 1.57 -14.87 -17.26
CA LEU A 61 0.79 -14.29 -16.17
C LEU A 61 0.08 -15.36 -15.34
N ILE A 62 -0.39 -16.44 -15.97
CA ILE A 62 -1.02 -17.57 -15.27
C ILE A 62 0.02 -18.28 -14.40
N ASP A 63 1.16 -18.61 -14.97
CA ASP A 63 2.22 -19.38 -14.29
C ASP A 63 2.83 -18.60 -13.13
N SER A 64 2.95 -17.27 -13.25
CA SER A 64 3.51 -16.39 -12.21
C SER A 64 2.48 -15.81 -11.24
N LYS A 65 1.19 -16.13 -11.39
CA LYS A 65 0.10 -15.49 -10.63
C LYS A 65 0.28 -15.58 -9.12
N GLU A 66 0.62 -16.75 -8.58
CA GLU A 66 0.79 -16.95 -7.14
C GLU A 66 2.06 -16.24 -6.60
N ASP A 67 3.13 -16.19 -7.39
CA ASP A 67 4.35 -15.46 -7.05
C ASP A 67 4.09 -13.95 -6.99
N ILE A 68 3.32 -13.42 -7.95
CA ILE A 68 2.89 -12.02 -7.99
C ILE A 68 2.05 -11.67 -6.75
N ILE A 69 1.08 -12.53 -6.39
CA ILE A 69 0.24 -12.33 -5.20
C ILE A 69 1.13 -12.32 -3.95
N SER A 70 2.01 -13.31 -3.82
CA SER A 70 2.90 -13.45 -2.66
C SER A 70 3.78 -12.22 -2.49
N TYR A 71 4.38 -11.74 -3.59
CA TYR A 71 5.21 -10.54 -3.59
C TYR A 71 4.43 -9.32 -3.07
N PHE A 72 3.26 -9.00 -3.62
CA PHE A 72 2.52 -7.80 -3.22
C PHE A 72 1.97 -7.90 -1.78
N VAL A 73 1.56 -9.09 -1.35
CA VAL A 73 1.10 -9.31 0.04
C VAL A 73 2.26 -9.14 1.02
N GLU A 74 3.45 -9.65 0.71
CA GLU A 74 4.62 -9.51 1.56
C GLU A 74 5.07 -8.04 1.66
N GLU A 75 5.14 -7.32 0.55
CA GLU A 75 5.46 -5.89 0.55
C GLU A 75 4.45 -5.07 1.35
N TYR A 76 3.15 -5.31 1.16
CA TYR A 76 2.10 -4.64 1.94
C TYR A 76 2.21 -4.96 3.43
N LYS A 77 2.44 -6.22 3.78
CA LYS A 77 2.64 -6.65 5.17
C LYS A 77 3.83 -5.92 5.81
N ASN A 78 4.96 -5.83 5.12
CA ASN A 78 6.15 -5.15 5.62
C ASN A 78 5.88 -3.65 5.87
N MET A 79 5.24 -2.98 4.90
CA MET A 79 4.87 -1.56 5.04
C MET A 79 3.87 -1.34 6.18
N LEU A 80 2.82 -2.16 6.27
CA LEU A 80 1.81 -2.07 7.32
C LEU A 80 2.43 -2.31 8.70
N THR A 81 3.32 -3.31 8.81
CA THR A 81 4.03 -3.63 10.06
C THR A 81 4.84 -2.43 10.53
N ALA A 82 5.68 -1.85 9.67
CA ALA A 82 6.50 -0.70 10.03
C ALA A 82 5.68 0.52 10.46
N ASN A 83 4.55 0.80 9.80
CA ASN A 83 3.66 1.89 10.20
C ASN A 83 2.97 1.60 11.54
N LEU A 84 2.51 0.36 11.76
CA LEU A 84 1.90 -0.01 13.04
C LEU A 84 2.91 0.05 14.20
N GLU A 85 4.15 -0.38 13.97
CA GLU A 85 5.23 -0.26 14.95
C GLU A 85 5.46 1.21 15.36
N GLU A 86 5.48 2.14 14.39
CA GLU A 86 5.56 3.58 14.66
C GLU A 86 4.39 4.08 15.53
N TYR A 87 3.15 3.72 15.15
CA TYR A 87 1.97 4.09 15.94
C TYR A 87 1.98 3.48 17.35
N ILE A 88 2.52 2.27 17.52
CA ILE A 88 2.65 1.60 18.82
C ILE A 88 3.70 2.32 19.67
N GLU A 89 4.87 2.63 19.11
CA GLU A 89 5.94 3.35 19.79
C GLU A 89 5.50 4.75 20.24
N ASN A 90 4.69 5.42 19.42
CA ASN A 90 4.19 6.77 19.68
C ASN A 90 2.75 6.83 20.21
N PHE A 91 2.20 5.69 20.65
CA PHE A 91 0.78 5.55 20.99
C PHE A 91 0.29 6.61 21.99
N ASP A 92 1.03 6.82 23.07
CA ASP A 92 0.66 7.79 24.11
C ASP A 92 0.60 9.23 23.57
N ASN A 93 1.44 9.58 22.60
CA ASN A 93 1.44 10.91 21.98
C ASN A 93 0.20 11.08 21.09
N TYR A 94 -0.13 10.07 20.31
CA TYR A 94 -1.32 10.09 19.44
C TYR A 94 -2.62 10.06 20.25
N VAL A 95 -2.68 9.30 21.34
CA VAL A 95 -3.88 9.22 22.19
C VAL A 95 -4.07 10.47 23.04
N LYS A 96 -3.00 11.09 23.54
CA LYS A 96 -3.12 12.37 24.27
C LYS A 96 -3.70 13.49 23.41
N ASN A 97 -3.37 13.50 22.12
CA ASN A 97 -3.90 14.47 21.14
C ASN A 97 -5.31 14.12 20.63
N LYS A 98 -5.94 13.06 21.15
CA LYS A 98 -7.30 12.64 20.78
C LYS A 98 -8.39 13.37 21.57
N ASN A 99 -8.01 14.11 22.62
CA ASN A 99 -8.91 14.82 23.54
C ASN A 99 -8.77 16.33 23.43
#